data_AF-N6TRB3-F1
#
_entry.id   AF-N6TRB3-F1
#
_cell.length_a   1.000
_cell.length_b   1.000
_cell.length_c   1.000
_cell.angle_alpha   90.00
_cell.angle_beta   90.00
_cell.angle_gamma   90.00
#
_symmetry.space_group_name_H-M   'P 1'
#
loop_
_entity.id
_entity.type
_entity.pdbx_description
1 polymer ?
#
loop_
_entity_poly.entity_id
_entity_poly.type
_entity_poly.pdbx_seq_one_letter_code
_entity_poly.pdbx_strand_id
1 'polypeptide(L)'
;MKLVHIDRHGTQTVPVKGYTHVTDFSVRPYHISDVLDVYGFVPVADIGSPMAISRHLILPTNSSRTSVANPNEADITDDNSADETTTPSFCVLLHGALKVENMAALVTVGLNWFGFIYSWADSKKKSNLMITILPPGSDVIPW
;
A
#
# COMPACT_ATOMS: atom_id res chain seq x y z
N MET A 1 -4.66 -2.03 -14.74
CA MET A 1 -3.84 -1.06 -14.01
C MET A 1 -3.26 -1.79 -12.81
N LYS A 2 -1.98 -2.18 -12.85
CA LYS A 2 -1.32 -2.84 -11.70
C LYS A 2 -0.82 -1.77 -10.75
N LEU A 3 -1.18 -1.86 -9.48
CA LEU A 3 -0.82 -0.83 -8.51
C LEU A 3 -0.08 -1.46 -7.33
N VAL A 4 1.00 -0.76 -6.92
CA VAL A 4 1.86 -1.04 -5.76
C VAL A 4 2.59 -2.38 -5.83
N HIS A 5 3.87 -2.34 -6.22
CA HIS A 5 4.82 -3.46 -6.03
C HIS A 5 5.33 -3.42 -4.59
N ILE A 6 4.89 -4.35 -3.75
CA ILE A 6 5.48 -4.54 -2.42
C ILE A 6 6.77 -5.32 -2.62
N ASP A 7 7.87 -4.62 -2.88
CA ASP A 7 9.16 -5.27 -3.11
C ASP A 7 9.61 -6.01 -1.84
N ARG A 8 9.96 -7.30 -2.00
CA ARG A 8 10.55 -8.13 -0.93
C ARG A 8 12.05 -7.93 -0.79
N HIS A 9 12.66 -6.98 -1.50
CA HIS A 9 14.09 -6.76 -1.45
C HIS A 9 14.49 -5.49 -0.66
N GLY A 10 14.83 -5.70 0.61
CA GLY A 10 16.05 -5.07 1.17
C GLY A 10 15.92 -3.79 2.00
N THR A 11 14.74 -3.24 2.27
CA THR A 11 14.58 -2.21 3.32
C THR A 11 13.90 -2.77 4.56
N GLN A 12 14.47 -2.50 5.72
CA GLN A 12 13.97 -2.92 7.03
C GLN A 12 12.66 -2.17 7.38
N THR A 13 11.59 -2.48 6.68
CA THR A 13 10.23 -2.35 7.21
C THR A 13 9.90 -3.66 7.88
N VAL A 14 9.31 -3.62 9.08
CA VAL A 14 8.83 -4.81 9.80
C VAL A 14 8.14 -5.73 8.78
N PRO A 15 8.64 -6.97 8.53
CA PRO A 15 8.10 -7.80 7.47
C PRO A 15 6.61 -7.93 7.72
N VAL A 16 5.78 -7.64 6.71
CA VAL A 16 4.34 -7.86 6.82
C VAL A 16 4.17 -9.36 6.96
N LYS A 17 4.19 -9.83 8.22
CA LYS A 17 4.07 -11.24 8.55
C LYS A 17 2.74 -11.68 7.97
N GLY A 18 2.76 -12.74 7.17
CA GLY A 18 1.56 -13.36 6.63
C GLY A 18 0.52 -13.55 7.74
N TYR A 19 -0.73 -13.26 7.44
CA TYR A 19 -1.81 -13.41 8.41
C TYR A 19 -2.12 -14.89 8.55
N THR A 20 -2.09 -15.42 9.76
CA THR A 20 -2.51 -16.80 10.02
C THR A 20 -3.85 -16.78 10.71
N HIS A 21 -4.89 -17.27 10.02
CA HIS A 21 -6.19 -17.46 10.63
C HIS A 21 -6.21 -18.79 11.36
N VAL A 22 -6.39 -18.75 12.68
CA VAL A 22 -6.49 -19.94 13.53
C VAL A 22 -7.93 -20.08 13.99
N THR A 23 -8.50 -21.23 13.72
CA THR A 23 -9.81 -21.67 14.22
C THR A 23 -9.61 -22.99 14.96
N ASP A 24 -10.60 -23.42 15.74
CA ASP A 24 -10.54 -24.69 16.50
C ASP A 24 -10.29 -25.91 15.60
N PHE A 25 -10.59 -25.81 14.30
CA PHE A 25 -10.52 -26.91 13.34
C PHE A 25 -9.52 -26.70 12.19
N SER A 26 -8.93 -25.51 12.05
CA SER A 26 -8.00 -25.23 10.95
C SER A 26 -7.06 -24.05 11.21
N VAL A 27 -5.85 -24.17 10.68
CA VAL A 27 -4.85 -23.10 10.59
C VAL A 27 -4.65 -22.82 9.11
N ARG A 28 -5.01 -21.61 8.66
CA ARG A 28 -4.84 -21.20 7.26
C ARG A 28 -3.91 -20.00 7.16
N PRO A 29 -2.73 -20.15 6.51
CA PRO A 29 -1.87 -19.01 6.22
C PRO A 29 -2.42 -18.22 5.04
N TYR A 30 -2.40 -16.89 5.17
CA TYR A 30 -2.72 -15.94 4.13
C TYR A 30 -1.48 -15.11 3.81
N HIS A 31 -1.23 -14.96 2.51
CA HIS A 31 -0.14 -14.16 1.98
C HIS A 31 -0.71 -12.93 1.29
N ILE A 32 -0.14 -11.77 1.61
CA ILE A 32 -0.46 -10.53 0.91
C ILE A 32 0.20 -10.61 -0.47
N SER A 33 -0.58 -10.26 -1.48
CA SER A 33 -0.16 -10.14 -2.87
C SER A 33 0.86 -9.03 -3.03
N ASP A 34 1.85 -9.25 -3.89
CA ASP A 34 2.83 -8.21 -4.24
C ASP A 34 2.19 -7.07 -5.07
N VAL A 35 0.96 -7.27 -5.56
CA VAL A 35 0.16 -6.29 -6.33
C VAL A 35 -1.20 -6.10 -5.68
N LEU A 36 -1.61 -4.83 -5.52
CA LEU A 36 -2.92 -4.43 -5.01
C LEU A 36 -3.78 -3.90 -6.16
N ASP A 37 -4.83 -4.62 -6.53
CA ASP A 37 -5.77 -4.15 -7.57
C ASP A 37 -6.93 -3.37 -6.95
N VAL A 38 -7.27 -2.23 -7.55
CA VAL A 38 -8.41 -1.40 -7.14
C VAL A 38 -9.69 -1.94 -7.77
N TYR A 39 -10.67 -2.29 -6.93
CA TYR A 39 -11.96 -2.83 -7.33
C TYR A 39 -13.07 -1.77 -7.40
N GLY A 40 -12.88 -0.64 -6.70
CA GLY A 40 -13.83 0.45 -6.71
C GLY A 40 -13.50 1.49 -5.66
N PHE A 41 -14.39 2.46 -5.52
CA PHE A 41 -14.31 3.52 -4.53
C PHE A 41 -15.59 3.54 -3.71
N VAL A 42 -15.45 3.74 -2.40
CA VAL A 42 -16.57 3.81 -1.44
C VAL A 42 -16.45 5.09 -0.61
N PRO A 43 -17.55 5.80 -0.32
CA PRO A 43 -17.51 6.94 0.59
C PRO A 43 -16.95 6.54 1.95
N VAL A 44 -16.08 7.38 2.52
CA VAL A 44 -15.49 7.10 3.85
C VAL A 44 -16.59 7.00 4.92
N ALA A 45 -17.69 7.73 4.75
CA ALA A 45 -18.86 7.67 5.64
C ALA A 45 -19.52 6.28 5.68
N ASP A 46 -19.48 5.54 4.57
CA ASP A 46 -20.14 4.24 4.45
C ASP A 46 -19.29 3.11 5.03
N ILE A 47 -17.95 3.28 5.06
CA ILE A 47 -17.03 2.27 5.59
C ILE A 47 -17.30 1.99 7.07
N GLY A 48 -17.63 3.02 7.84
CA GLY A 48 -17.80 2.92 9.29
C GLY A 48 -16.49 2.58 10.01
N SER A 49 -16.52 1.57 10.88
CA SER A 49 -15.35 1.10 11.65
C SER A 49 -15.24 -0.42 11.59
N PRO A 50 -14.99 -0.99 10.40
CA PRO A 50 -14.99 -2.43 10.23
C PRO A 50 -13.82 -3.07 10.99
N MET A 51 -13.97 -4.36 11.31
CA MET A 51 -12.89 -5.13 11.90
C MET A 51 -11.67 -5.10 10.96
N ALA A 52 -10.51 -4.80 11.52
CA ALA A 52 -9.24 -4.75 10.79
C ALA A 52 -8.24 -5.69 11.45
N ILE A 53 -7.53 -6.46 10.62
CA ILE A 53 -6.38 -7.25 11.07
C ILE A 53 -5.21 -6.31 11.38
N SER A 54 -4.94 -5.37 10.48
CA SER A 54 -3.83 -4.44 10.60
C SER A 54 -4.05 -3.18 9.76
N ARG A 55 -3.25 -2.15 10.06
CA ARG A 55 -3.19 -0.90 9.30
C ARG A 55 -1.75 -0.55 9.02
N HIS A 56 -1.45 -0.13 7.79
CA HIS A 56 -0.10 0.16 7.34
C HIS A 56 -0.05 1.45 6.53
N LEU A 57 1.01 2.22 6.71
CA LEU A 57 1.28 3.38 5.86
C LEU A 57 1.81 2.91 4.51
N ILE A 58 1.29 3.44 3.41
CA ILE A 58 1.83 3.22 2.07
C ILE A 58 2.77 4.36 1.76
N LEU A 59 4.04 4.01 1.52
CA LEU A 59 5.09 4.93 1.14
C LEU A 59 5.44 4.71 -0.34
N PRO A 60 5.65 5.79 -1.12
CA PRO A 60 6.17 5.66 -2.47
C PRO A 60 7.55 5.00 -2.44
N THR A 61 7.78 3.97 -3.23
CA THR A 61 9.11 3.43 -3.47
C THR A 61 9.76 4.26 -4.59
N ASN A 62 10.87 4.92 -4.29
CA ASN A 62 11.70 5.52 -5.32
C ASN A 62 12.49 4.41 -6.01
N SER A 63 11.92 3.74 -7.01
CA SER A 63 12.66 2.79 -7.81
C SER A 63 13.52 3.56 -8.82
N SER A 64 14.66 4.07 -8.36
CA SER A 64 15.74 4.44 -9.27
C SER A 64 16.30 3.16 -9.87
N ARG A 65 16.10 2.98 -11.17
CA ARG A 65 16.86 2.14 -12.13
C ARG A 65 17.42 0.84 -11.56
N THR A 66 16.85 -0.28 -11.99
CA THR A 66 17.50 -1.60 -11.96
C THR A 66 18.93 -1.48 -12.49
N SER A 67 19.89 -1.40 -11.58
CA SER A 67 21.31 -1.39 -11.89
C SER A 67 21.85 -2.67 -11.29
N VAL A 68 22.12 -3.63 -12.15
CA VAL A 68 22.95 -4.80 -11.87
C VAL A 68 24.16 -4.36 -11.04
N ALA A 69 24.19 -4.77 -9.77
CA ALA A 69 25.26 -4.46 -8.84
C ALA A 69 26.52 -5.24 -9.24
N ASN A 70 27.43 -4.59 -9.97
CA ASN A 70 28.85 -4.91 -9.91
C ASN A 70 29.44 -4.15 -8.72
N PRO A 71 29.97 -4.83 -7.69
CA PRO A 71 30.59 -4.16 -6.55
C PRO A 71 32.06 -3.89 -6.90
N ASN A 72 32.36 -2.72 -7.45
CA ASN A 72 33.67 -2.08 -7.36
C ASN A 72 33.60 -0.69 -7.99
N GLU A 73 33.54 0.33 -7.14
CA GLU A 73 34.44 1.50 -7.11
C GLU A 73 33.75 2.64 -6.34
N ALA A 74 34.44 3.10 -5.31
CA ALA A 74 34.14 4.33 -4.62
C ALA A 74 34.75 5.48 -5.41
N ASP A 75 34.00 6.54 -5.71
CA ASP A 75 34.47 7.92 -5.53
C ASP A 75 33.35 8.96 -5.71
N ILE A 76 33.68 10.15 -5.22
CA ILE A 76 32.98 11.37 -4.90
C ILE A 76 32.37 12.13 -6.11
N THR A 77 31.41 13.03 -5.77
CA THR A 77 30.77 14.13 -6.53
C THR A 77 29.73 13.78 -7.61
N ASP A 78 28.51 14.31 -7.45
CA ASP A 78 28.00 15.30 -8.41
C ASP A 78 26.80 16.09 -7.83
N ASP A 79 26.92 17.41 -7.87
CA ASP A 79 25.82 18.35 -7.76
C ASP A 79 25.25 18.50 -9.17
N ASN A 80 23.93 18.41 -9.29
CA ASN A 80 23.14 18.87 -10.43
C ASN A 80 23.06 17.98 -11.69
N SER A 81 21.96 17.22 -11.79
CA SER A 81 21.21 17.11 -13.06
C SER A 81 19.72 17.26 -12.81
N ALA A 82 19.31 18.52 -12.70
CA ALA A 82 17.96 18.95 -13.03
C ALA A 82 17.65 18.59 -14.50
N ASP A 83 16.98 17.46 -14.72
CA ASP A 83 16.01 17.21 -15.82
C ASP A 83 15.65 15.72 -15.84
N GLU A 84 15.05 15.20 -14.77
CA GLU A 84 14.10 14.10 -14.92
C GLU A 84 12.71 14.70 -14.76
N THR A 85 12.02 14.86 -15.89
CA THR A 85 10.58 15.15 -15.96
C THR A 85 9.87 14.61 -14.73
N THR A 86 9.51 15.52 -13.80
CA THR A 86 8.97 15.23 -12.47
C THR A 86 7.74 14.36 -12.60
N THR A 87 7.92 13.04 -12.68
CA THR A 87 6.82 12.12 -12.86
C THR A 87 6.03 12.18 -11.56
N PRO A 88 4.78 12.66 -11.58
CA PRO A 88 4.01 12.80 -10.35
C PRO A 88 3.82 11.41 -9.75
N SER A 89 4.24 11.25 -8.49
CA SER A 89 4.07 9.98 -7.79
C SER A 89 2.59 9.64 -7.74
N PHE A 90 2.24 8.43 -8.22
CA PHE A 90 0.87 7.92 -8.17
C PHE A 90 0.28 8.03 -6.75
N CYS A 91 1.07 7.78 -5.70
CA CYS A 91 0.63 7.87 -4.31
C CYS A 91 0.16 9.29 -3.94
N VAL A 92 0.81 10.33 -4.47
CA VAL A 92 0.42 11.73 -4.22
C VAL A 92 -0.88 12.06 -4.93
N LEU A 93 -1.04 11.61 -6.19
CA LEU A 93 -2.27 11.80 -6.96
C LEU A 93 -3.45 11.07 -6.32
N LEU A 94 -3.28 9.79 -5.97
CA LEU A 94 -4.34 9.00 -5.32
C LEU A 94 -4.69 9.57 -3.95
N HIS A 95 -3.71 10.01 -3.15
CA HIS A 95 -3.96 10.70 -1.89
C HIS A 95 -4.85 11.92 -2.10
N GLY A 96 -4.50 12.78 -3.07
CA GLY A 96 -5.27 13.98 -3.38
C GLY A 96 -6.71 13.66 -3.77
N ALA A 97 -6.90 12.72 -4.69
CA ALA A 97 -8.23 12.32 -5.17
C ALA A 97 -9.12 11.78 -4.03
N LEU A 98 -8.61 10.81 -3.26
CA LEU A 98 -9.36 10.20 -2.15
C LEU A 98 -9.72 11.22 -1.06
N LYS A 99 -8.81 12.16 -0.79
CA LYS A 99 -9.03 13.22 0.19
C LYS A 99 -10.10 14.22 -0.25
N VAL A 100 -10.05 14.66 -1.52
CA VAL A 100 -10.98 15.67 -2.06
C VAL A 100 -12.40 15.10 -2.11
N GLU A 101 -12.55 13.88 -2.60
CA GLU A 101 -13.85 13.23 -2.75
C GLU A 101 -14.38 12.60 -1.45
N ASN A 102 -13.58 12.59 -0.38
CA ASN A 102 -13.89 11.89 0.88
C ASN A 102 -14.23 10.40 0.66
N MET A 103 -13.40 9.72 -0.13
CA MET A 103 -13.56 8.33 -0.55
C MET A 103 -12.38 7.47 -0.06
N ALA A 104 -12.60 6.15 -0.01
CA ALA A 104 -11.54 5.15 0.05
C ALA A 104 -11.59 4.27 -1.20
N ALA A 105 -10.44 3.73 -1.60
CA ALA A 105 -10.36 2.71 -2.62
C ALA A 105 -10.48 1.32 -1.98
N LEU A 106 -11.43 0.51 -2.46
CA LEU A 106 -11.49 -0.92 -2.17
C LEU A 106 -10.43 -1.63 -3.00
N VAL A 107 -9.59 -2.42 -2.34
CA VAL A 107 -8.49 -3.15 -2.99
C VAL A 107 -8.50 -4.64 -2.62
N THR A 108 -8.03 -5.47 -3.53
CA THR A 108 -7.67 -6.86 -3.19
C THR A 108 -6.26 -6.90 -2.63
N VAL A 109 -6.11 -7.53 -1.47
CA VAL A 109 -4.81 -7.81 -0.84
C VAL A 109 -4.36 -9.25 -1.08
N GLY A 110 -5.25 -10.12 -1.54
CA GLY A 110 -4.96 -11.52 -1.84
C GLY A 110 -6.21 -12.24 -2.37
N LEU A 111 -6.15 -13.57 -2.48
CA LEU A 111 -7.29 -14.37 -2.93
C LEU A 111 -8.45 -14.29 -1.92
N ASN A 112 -9.59 -13.76 -2.36
CA ASN A 112 -10.77 -13.54 -1.53
C ASN A 112 -10.44 -12.75 -0.25
N TRP A 113 -9.58 -11.74 -0.37
CA TRP A 113 -9.10 -10.96 0.76
C TRP A 113 -8.95 -9.49 0.35
N PHE A 114 -9.54 -8.60 1.14
CA PHE A 114 -9.75 -7.21 0.77
C PHE A 114 -9.23 -6.22 1.81
N GLY A 115 -9.06 -4.98 1.37
CA GLY A 115 -8.69 -3.87 2.22
C GLY A 115 -9.17 -2.54 1.66
N PHE A 116 -9.00 -1.49 2.45
CA PHE A 116 -9.29 -0.12 2.03
C PHE A 116 -8.02 0.71 2.03
N ILE A 117 -7.77 1.45 0.95
CA ILE A 117 -6.76 2.50 0.90
C ILE A 117 -7.47 3.85 1.02
N TYR A 118 -7.01 4.69 1.94
CA TYR A 118 -7.54 6.04 2.12
C TYR A 118 -6.41 7.04 2.41
N SER A 119 -6.72 8.31 2.19
CA SER A 119 -5.83 9.41 2.57
C SER A 119 -5.65 9.44 4.10
N TRP A 120 -4.40 9.45 4.55
CA TRP A 120 -4.04 9.62 5.94
C TRP A 120 -3.08 10.80 6.11
N ALA A 121 -3.38 11.69 7.05
CA ALA A 121 -2.56 12.85 7.32
C ALA A 121 -2.61 13.18 8.82
N ASP A 122 -1.49 12.96 9.51
CA ASP A 122 -1.29 13.39 10.90
C ASP A 122 -1.15 14.93 11.00
N SER A 123 -0.79 15.59 9.89
CA SER A 123 -0.78 17.05 9.77
C SER A 123 -1.07 17.50 8.34
N LYS A 124 -1.38 18.79 8.15
CA LYS A 124 -1.68 19.37 6.81
C LYS A 124 -0.51 19.35 5.81
N LYS A 125 0.70 18.96 6.24
CA LYS A 125 1.94 19.14 5.46
C LYS A 125 2.45 17.87 4.74
N LYS A 126 1.96 16.67 5.07
CA LYS A 126 2.42 15.43 4.45
C LYS A 126 1.26 14.60 3.92
N SER A 127 1.33 14.27 2.62
CA SER A 127 0.41 13.35 1.96
C SER A 127 0.84 11.91 2.23
N ASN A 128 0.10 11.18 3.06
CA ASN A 128 0.30 9.74 3.21
C ASN A 128 -0.95 8.97 2.79
N LEU A 129 -0.75 7.73 2.38
CA LEU A 129 -1.83 6.77 2.19
C LEU A 129 -1.76 5.76 3.33
N MET A 130 -2.91 5.28 3.79
CA MET A 130 -3.00 4.17 4.74
C MET A 130 -3.86 3.07 4.14
N ILE A 131 -3.37 1.84 4.22
CA ILE A 131 -4.16 0.64 3.96
C ILE A 131 -4.66 0.06 5.27
N THR A 132 -5.94 -0.27 5.31
CA THR A 132 -6.55 -1.13 6.33
C THR A 132 -6.83 -2.50 5.72
N ILE A 133 -6.27 -3.55 6.32
CA ILE A 133 -6.46 -4.93 5.89
C ILE A 133 -7.61 -5.53 6.69
N LEU A 134 -8.66 -5.98 6.02
CA LEU A 134 -9.82 -6.62 6.64
C LEU A 134 -9.55 -8.11 6.88
N PRO A 135 -10.34 -8.82 7.70
CA PRO A 135 -10.37 -10.28 7.67
C PRO A 135 -10.53 -10.85 6.24
N PRO A 136 -9.98 -12.04 5.94
CA PRO A 136 -10.27 -12.74 4.69
C PRO A 136 -11.75 -13.10 4.57
N GLY A 137 -12.27 -13.07 3.35
CA GLY A 137 -13.68 -13.30 3.05
C GLY A 137 -14.32 -12.13 2.30
N SER A 138 -15.48 -12.39 1.69
CA SER A 138 -16.28 -11.41 0.97
C SER A 138 -17.45 -10.84 1.78
N ASP A 139 -17.70 -11.38 2.98
CA ASP A 139 -18.82 -11.04 3.86
C ASP A 139 -18.32 -10.55 5.23
N VAL A 140 -17.28 -9.71 5.17
CA VAL A 140 -16.55 -9.23 6.36
C VAL A 140 -17.21 -7.99 6.96
N ILE A 141 -17.97 -7.29 6.14
CA ILE A 141 -18.69 -6.08 6.50
C ILE A 141 -20.19 -6.43 6.41
N PRO A 142 -20.94 -6.37 7.53
CA PRO A 142 -22.31 -6.91 7.58
C PRO A 142 -23.38 -6.11 6.84
N TRP A 143 -23.07 -4.89 6.39
CA TRP A 143 -24.03 -3.99 5.75
C TRP A 143 -23.99 -4.10 4.23
#